data_AF-A0ABC9AMK5-F1
#
_entry.id   AF-A0ABC9AMK5-F1
#
_cell.length_a   1.000
_cell.length_b   1.000
_cell.length_c   1.000
_cell.angle_alpha   90.00
_cell.angle_beta   90.00
_cell.angle_gamma   90.00
#
_symmetry.space_group_name_H-M   'P 1'
#
loop_
_entity.id
_entity.type
_entity.pdbx_description
1 polymer ?
#
loop_
_entity_poly.entity_id
_entity_poly.type
_entity_poly.pdbx_seq_one_letter_code
_entity_poly.pdbx_strand_id
1 'polypeptide(L)'
;MKIFILLPLIALSVSVAIARVRAHHQAQLDARITTTSPLQCDYEIIVRTGDVRYAGTDATISLKLSSWDGSMWIKDLASWGQNGPGYDYFERGNIDKFSGTGDCMTPKPCWMLLESDNSGNYPGWYVDYIEVIELKTSSTRVSHMFTVNQWLAIDESPYQPYAYRDDCS
;
A
#
# COMPACT_ATOMS: atom_id res chain seq x y z
N MET A 1 23.30 -20.35 -72.58
CA MET A 1 23.35 -18.94 -72.13
C MET A 1 22.38 -18.82 -70.95
N LYS A 2 22.86 -18.63 -69.72
CA LYS A 2 22.04 -18.61 -68.49
C LYS A 2 21.41 -17.23 -68.30
N ILE A 3 20.08 -17.17 -68.20
CA ILE A 3 19.31 -15.95 -67.93
C ILE A 3 19.35 -15.67 -66.42
N PHE A 4 19.90 -14.52 -66.03
CA PHE A 4 19.81 -14.00 -64.67
C PHE A 4 18.54 -13.15 -64.55
N ILE A 5 17.58 -13.60 -63.74
CA ILE A 5 16.37 -12.84 -63.40
C ILE A 5 16.75 -11.85 -62.30
N LEU A 6 16.84 -10.56 -62.64
CA LEU A 6 16.92 -9.47 -61.67
C LEU A 6 15.56 -9.30 -60.99
N LEU A 7 15.43 -9.79 -59.75
CA LEU A 7 14.31 -9.42 -58.88
C LEU A 7 14.37 -7.91 -58.58
N PRO A 8 13.23 -7.19 -58.53
CA PRO A 8 13.22 -5.74 -58.41
C PRO A 8 13.56 -5.32 -56.97
N LEU A 9 14.64 -4.54 -56.81
CA LEU A 9 15.04 -3.92 -55.53
C LEU A 9 13.92 -3.08 -54.86
N ILE A 10 12.89 -2.71 -55.61
CA ILE A 10 11.75 -1.90 -55.16
C ILE A 10 10.84 -2.66 -54.18
N ALA A 11 10.70 -3.98 -54.33
CA ALA A 11 9.87 -4.79 -53.43
C ALA A 11 10.47 -4.89 -52.01
N LEU A 12 11.81 -4.85 -51.92
CA LEU A 12 12.52 -4.92 -50.66
C LEU A 12 12.41 -3.62 -49.86
N SER A 13 12.46 -2.45 -50.52
CA SER A 13 12.37 -1.15 -49.85
C SER A 13 10.98 -0.86 -49.28
N VAL A 14 9.91 -1.21 -49.99
CA VAL A 14 8.53 -1.08 -49.51
C VAL A 14 8.26 -2.00 -48.32
N SER A 15 8.75 -3.24 -48.37
CA SER A 15 8.62 -4.22 -47.27
C SER A 15 9.31 -3.74 -45.99
N VAL A 16 10.50 -3.14 -46.11
CA VAL A 16 11.23 -2.55 -44.98
C VAL A 16 10.51 -1.33 -44.41
N ALA A 17 9.95 -0.46 -45.26
CA ALA A 17 9.18 0.71 -44.79
C ALA A 17 7.91 0.30 -44.03
N ILE A 18 7.16 -0.70 -44.53
CA ILE A 18 5.98 -1.25 -43.84
C ILE A 18 6.35 -1.88 -42.49
N ALA A 19 7.45 -2.64 -42.43
CA ALA A 19 7.93 -3.22 -41.18
C ALA A 19 8.29 -2.14 -40.14
N ARG A 20 8.91 -1.03 -40.55
CA ARG A 20 9.21 0.11 -39.67
C ARG A 20 7.95 0.80 -39.16
N VAL A 21 6.96 1.03 -40.02
CA VAL A 21 5.68 1.65 -39.63
C VAL A 21 4.93 0.75 -38.64
N ARG A 22 4.93 -0.58 -38.86
CA ARG A 22 4.33 -1.54 -37.92
C ARG A 22 5.03 -1.56 -36.57
N ALA A 23 6.37 -1.55 -36.56
CA ALA A 23 7.15 -1.49 -35.33
C ALA A 23 6.88 -0.19 -34.53
N HIS A 24 6.80 0.96 -35.21
CA HIS A 24 6.45 2.22 -34.57
C HIS A 24 5.03 2.23 -34.01
N HIS A 25 4.05 1.73 -34.77
CA HIS A 25 2.66 1.63 -34.31
C HIS A 25 2.53 0.69 -33.11
N GLN A 26 3.22 -0.46 -33.13
CA GLN A 26 3.26 -1.38 -32.01
C GLN A 26 3.90 -0.73 -30.78
N ALA A 27 5.03 -0.04 -30.93
CA ALA A 27 5.68 0.68 -29.83
C ALA A 27 4.78 1.80 -29.25
N GLN A 28 3.96 2.46 -30.07
CA GLN A 28 2.99 3.45 -29.60
C GLN A 28 1.80 2.82 -28.86
N LEU A 29 1.33 1.65 -29.31
CA LEU A 29 0.29 0.88 -28.62
C LEU A 29 0.79 0.34 -27.27
N ASP A 30 2.01 -0.20 -27.25
CA ASP A 30 2.65 -0.72 -26.04
C ASP A 30 2.88 0.41 -25.02
N ALA A 31 3.39 1.57 -25.47
CA ALA A 31 3.60 2.74 -24.60
C ALA A 31 2.29 3.26 -23.99
N ARG A 32 1.16 3.17 -24.71
CA ARG A 32 -0.17 3.58 -24.23
C ARG A 32 -0.73 2.61 -23.19
N ILE A 33 -0.36 1.33 -23.23
CA ILE A 33 -0.76 0.34 -22.23
C ILE A 33 0.03 0.54 -20.93
N THR A 34 1.27 1.03 -21.00
CA THR A 34 2.13 1.24 -19.82
C THR A 34 1.80 2.50 -19.00
N THR A 35 0.88 3.37 -19.44
CA THR A 35 0.57 4.67 -18.79
C THR A 35 -0.75 4.68 -17.99
N THR A 36 -1.20 3.55 -17.45
CA THR A 36 -2.33 3.57 -16.51
C THR A 36 -1.77 3.80 -15.11
N SER A 37 -1.81 5.04 -14.62
CA SER A 37 -1.54 5.34 -13.20
C SER A 37 -2.42 4.44 -12.33
N PRO A 38 -1.90 3.84 -11.24
CA PRO A 38 -2.71 3.04 -10.34
C PRO A 38 -3.90 3.87 -9.83
N LEU A 39 -5.08 3.24 -9.80
CA LEU A 39 -6.29 3.86 -9.25
C LEU A 39 -6.02 4.24 -7.78
N GLN A 40 -6.45 5.42 -7.39
CA GLN A 40 -6.33 5.90 -6.01
C GLN A 40 -7.66 5.70 -5.27
N CYS A 41 -7.57 5.22 -4.03
CA CYS A 41 -8.69 5.00 -3.13
C CYS A 41 -8.47 5.78 -1.83
N ASP A 42 -9.57 6.20 -1.20
CA ASP A 42 -9.53 6.76 0.13
C ASP A 42 -9.58 5.64 1.17
N TYR A 43 -8.80 5.82 2.23
CA TYR A 43 -8.66 4.86 3.32
C TYR A 43 -9.02 5.54 4.64
N GLU A 44 -9.78 4.83 5.47
CA GLU A 44 -9.91 5.12 6.90
C GLU A 44 -9.23 3.99 7.69
N ILE A 45 -8.29 4.36 8.56
CA ILE A 45 -7.57 3.46 9.45
C ILE A 45 -8.04 3.75 10.86
N ILE A 46 -8.57 2.75 11.55
CA ILE A 46 -9.04 2.85 12.93
C ILE A 46 -8.12 2.00 13.78
N VAL A 47 -7.51 2.61 14.78
CA VAL A 47 -6.58 1.96 15.69
C VAL A 47 -7.18 1.92 17.08
N ARG A 48 -7.19 0.74 17.69
CA ARG A 48 -7.55 0.56 19.10
C ARG A 48 -6.31 0.29 19.93
N THR A 49 -5.89 1.27 20.71
CA THR A 49 -4.92 1.04 21.78
C THR A 49 -5.61 0.31 22.93
N GLY A 50 -4.94 -0.71 23.48
CA GLY A 50 -5.50 -1.50 24.56
C GLY A 50 -5.65 -0.72 25.86
N ASP A 51 -6.48 -1.25 26.75
CA ASP A 51 -6.74 -0.69 28.08
C ASP A 51 -5.96 -1.43 29.18
N VAL A 52 -4.69 -1.73 28.91
CA VAL A 52 -3.74 -2.26 29.90
C VAL A 52 -2.84 -1.14 30.42
N ARG A 53 -2.23 -1.35 31.59
CA ARG A 53 -1.35 -0.35 32.19
C ARG A 53 -0.19 -0.05 31.24
N TYR A 54 0.07 1.24 30.99
CA TYR A 54 1.14 1.72 30.09
C TYR A 54 0.98 1.35 28.61
N ALA A 55 -0.26 1.10 28.14
CA ALA A 55 -0.51 0.72 26.76
C ALA A 55 -0.28 1.83 25.71
N GLY A 56 -0.19 3.10 26.10
CA GLY A 56 0.00 4.24 25.18
C GLY A 56 1.45 4.47 24.78
N THR A 57 1.69 5.27 23.74
CA THR A 57 3.04 5.52 23.20
C THR A 57 3.18 6.89 22.55
N ASP A 58 4.37 7.48 22.69
CA ASP A 58 4.80 8.69 21.96
C ASP A 58 5.61 8.35 20.69
N ALA A 59 5.78 7.06 20.37
CA ALA A 59 6.62 6.61 19.27
C ALA A 59 6.01 6.93 17.90
N THR A 60 6.85 6.97 16.86
CA THR A 60 6.36 7.05 15.48
C THR A 60 5.84 5.69 15.05
N ILE A 61 4.59 5.64 14.60
CA ILE A 61 3.94 4.41 14.15
C ILE A 61 3.87 4.37 12.62
N SER A 62 4.44 3.32 12.02
CA SER A 62 4.34 3.03 10.60
C SER A 62 3.40 1.86 10.32
N LEU A 63 2.73 1.88 9.16
CA LEU A 63 1.80 0.84 8.74
C LEU A 63 2.01 0.45 7.28
N LYS A 64 2.27 -0.84 7.03
CA LYS A 64 2.19 -1.47 5.71
C LYS A 64 0.91 -2.22 5.59
N LEU A 65 0.24 -2.02 4.47
CA LEU A 65 -0.89 -2.83 4.06
C LEU A 65 -0.54 -3.45 2.72
N SER A 66 -0.85 -4.73 2.54
CA SER A 66 -0.71 -5.39 1.24
C SER A 66 -1.93 -6.26 0.94
N SER A 67 -2.18 -6.40 -0.36
CA SER A 67 -3.09 -7.36 -0.96
C SER A 67 -2.35 -8.12 -2.06
N TRP A 68 -3.08 -8.94 -2.81
CA TRP A 68 -2.51 -9.77 -3.87
C TRP A 68 -1.97 -8.96 -5.06
N ASP A 69 -2.51 -7.76 -5.28
CA ASP A 69 -2.20 -6.90 -6.43
C ASP A 69 -1.31 -5.70 -6.09
N GLY A 70 -1.02 -5.45 -4.81
CA GLY A 70 -0.31 -4.25 -4.42
C GLY A 70 -0.09 -4.08 -2.93
N SER A 71 0.62 -3.00 -2.58
CA SER A 71 0.90 -2.62 -1.20
C SER A 71 1.05 -1.12 -1.05
N MET A 72 0.78 -0.60 0.14
CA MET A 72 1.05 0.79 0.52
C MET A 72 1.83 0.83 1.83
N TRP A 73 2.60 1.90 2.02
CA TRP A 73 3.39 2.14 3.23
C TRP A 73 3.12 3.54 3.75
N ILE A 74 2.57 3.61 4.96
CA ILE A 74 2.35 4.84 5.71
C ILE A 74 3.51 4.94 6.71
N LYS A 75 4.46 5.85 6.45
CA LYS A 75 5.67 6.01 7.29
C LYS A 75 5.37 6.57 8.68
N ASP A 76 4.33 7.38 8.79
CA ASP A 76 3.89 7.99 10.04
C ASP A 76 2.36 8.08 9.99
N LEU A 77 1.71 7.24 10.77
CA LEU A 77 0.25 7.16 10.79
C LEU A 77 -0.38 8.43 11.38
N ALA A 78 0.31 9.13 12.29
CA ALA A 78 -0.17 10.40 12.84
C ALA A 78 -0.28 11.49 11.76
N SER A 79 0.53 11.42 10.70
CA SER A 79 0.43 12.33 9.54
C SER A 79 -0.92 12.25 8.79
N TRP A 80 -1.68 11.17 8.99
CA TRP A 80 -3.02 10.97 8.44
C TRP A 80 -4.13 11.37 9.44
N GLY A 81 -3.76 11.84 10.62
CA GLY A 81 -4.68 12.23 11.69
C GLY A 81 -5.46 13.51 11.36
N GLN A 82 -6.74 13.55 11.77
CA GLN A 82 -7.65 14.68 11.50
C GLN A 82 -7.94 15.56 12.72
N ASN A 83 -7.33 15.28 13.88
CA ASN A 83 -7.64 15.97 15.15
C ASN A 83 -6.84 17.27 15.34
N GLY A 84 -5.99 17.62 14.38
CA GLY A 84 -5.19 18.85 14.38
C GLY A 84 -3.83 18.73 15.06
N PRO A 85 -3.03 19.81 15.02
CA PRO A 85 -1.66 19.79 15.55
C PRO A 85 -1.63 19.56 17.06
N GLY A 86 -0.72 18.69 17.51
CA GLY A 86 -0.49 18.42 18.93
C GLY A 86 -1.56 17.54 19.59
N TYR A 87 -2.45 16.94 18.81
CA TYR A 87 -3.30 15.87 19.32
C TYR A 87 -2.43 14.65 19.67
N ASP A 88 -2.68 14.11 20.85
CA ASP A 88 -1.94 12.98 21.41
C ASP A 88 -2.60 11.67 21.00
N TYR A 89 -2.05 11.05 19.96
CA TYR A 89 -2.55 9.81 19.38
C TYR A 89 -2.01 8.59 20.15
N PHE A 90 -2.67 7.45 19.98
CA PHE A 90 -2.21 6.15 20.48
C PHE A 90 -2.25 5.99 21.99
N GLU A 91 -2.97 6.86 22.69
CA GLU A 91 -3.11 6.81 24.15
C GLU A 91 -3.91 5.59 24.64
N ARG A 92 -3.58 5.14 25.86
CA ARG A 92 -4.21 3.97 26.49
C ARG A 92 -5.73 4.02 26.39
N GLY A 93 -6.33 2.97 25.83
CA GLY A 93 -7.77 2.84 25.77
C GLY A 93 -8.45 3.84 24.83
N ASN A 94 -7.72 4.54 23.96
CA ASN A 94 -8.31 5.38 22.92
C ASN A 94 -8.67 4.57 21.66
N ILE A 95 -9.53 5.18 20.84
CA ILE A 95 -9.77 4.78 19.45
C ILE A 95 -9.39 5.98 18.60
N ASP A 96 -8.35 5.82 17.81
CA ASP A 96 -7.86 6.86 16.92
C ASP A 96 -8.20 6.55 15.47
N LYS A 97 -8.49 7.59 14.71
CA LYS A 97 -8.89 7.50 13.30
C LYS A 97 -7.97 8.33 12.43
N PHE A 98 -7.57 7.73 11.32
CA PHE A 98 -6.67 8.32 10.35
C PHE A 98 -7.28 8.19 8.96
N SER A 99 -7.10 9.20 8.12
CA SER A 99 -7.63 9.21 6.76
C SER A 99 -6.58 9.69 5.77
N GLY A 100 -6.52 9.02 4.62
CA GLY A 100 -5.61 9.38 3.55
C GLY A 100 -5.89 8.60 2.27
N THR A 101 -5.09 8.86 1.25
CA THR A 101 -5.27 8.28 -0.09
C THR A 101 -4.07 7.42 -0.45
N GLY A 102 -4.30 6.32 -1.16
CA GLY A 102 -3.24 5.46 -1.69
C GLY A 102 -3.73 4.61 -2.86
N ASP A 103 -2.84 3.81 -3.43
CA ASP A 103 -3.18 2.86 -4.49
C ASP A 103 -4.29 1.90 -4.00
N CYS A 104 -5.39 1.82 -4.75
CA CYS A 104 -6.47 0.87 -4.49
C CYS A 104 -5.94 -0.57 -4.47
N MET A 105 -6.49 -1.41 -3.59
CA MET A 105 -6.09 -2.81 -3.45
C MET A 105 -7.24 -3.75 -3.81
N THR A 106 -6.96 -4.79 -4.60
CA THR A 106 -7.95 -5.78 -5.02
C THR A 106 -7.41 -7.22 -4.92
N PRO A 107 -7.97 -8.07 -4.04
CA PRO A 107 -9.05 -7.81 -3.08
C PRO A 107 -8.61 -6.85 -1.97
N LYS A 108 -9.43 -6.66 -0.92
CA LYS A 108 -9.07 -5.83 0.23
C LYS A 108 -7.71 -6.22 0.83
N PRO A 109 -7.03 -5.30 1.55
CA PRO A 109 -5.81 -5.63 2.28
C PRO A 109 -6.03 -6.84 3.21
N CYS A 110 -5.10 -7.78 3.16
CA CYS A 110 -5.11 -8.98 3.99
C CYS A 110 -3.74 -9.32 4.60
N TRP A 111 -2.69 -8.55 4.26
CA TRP A 111 -1.42 -8.52 4.98
C TRP A 111 -1.22 -7.18 5.67
N MET A 112 -0.68 -7.22 6.89
CA MET A 112 -0.34 -6.02 7.66
C MET A 112 1.05 -6.15 8.29
N LEU A 113 1.82 -5.07 8.25
CA LEU A 113 3.00 -4.86 9.10
C LEU A 113 2.81 -3.53 9.83
N LEU A 114 2.61 -3.59 11.14
CA LEU A 114 2.53 -2.43 12.03
C LEU A 114 3.85 -2.31 12.77
N GLU A 115 4.54 -1.18 12.67
CA GLU A 115 5.86 -0.98 13.28
C GLU A 115 5.86 0.27 14.17
N SER A 116 6.47 0.15 15.35
CA SER A 116 6.86 1.27 16.19
C SER A 116 8.35 1.52 16.00
N ASP A 117 8.75 2.78 15.88
CA ASP A 117 10.17 3.15 15.92
C ASP A 117 10.78 3.07 17.33
N ASN A 118 9.95 2.78 18.33
CA ASN A 118 10.30 2.63 19.74
C ASN A 118 11.05 3.86 20.30
N SER A 119 10.74 5.05 19.78
CA SER A 119 11.23 6.33 20.26
C SER A 119 10.28 6.97 21.29
N GLY A 120 10.63 8.17 21.79
CA GLY A 120 9.80 8.90 22.75
C GLY A 120 9.90 8.41 24.20
N ASN A 121 9.06 8.96 25.06
CA ASN A 121 8.90 8.46 26.43
C ASN A 121 7.84 7.35 26.40
N TYR A 122 8.07 6.25 27.11
CA TYR A 122 7.18 5.08 27.09
C TYR A 122 6.95 4.52 25.66
N PRO A 123 8.02 4.01 25.01
CA PRO A 123 7.96 3.60 23.62
C PRO A 123 7.11 2.33 23.37
N GLY A 124 6.90 1.51 24.40
CA GLY A 124 6.13 0.28 24.30
C GLY A 124 4.64 0.57 24.12
N TRP A 125 4.02 -0.06 23.12
CA TRP A 125 2.63 0.21 22.75
C TRP A 125 1.81 -1.07 22.74
N TYR A 126 0.68 -1.13 23.45
CA TYR A 126 -0.21 -2.29 23.38
C TYR A 126 -1.40 -2.01 22.45
N VAL A 127 -1.53 -2.82 21.42
CA VAL A 127 -2.55 -2.64 20.38
C VAL A 127 -3.54 -3.79 20.44
N ASP A 128 -4.84 -3.48 20.51
CA ASP A 128 -5.89 -4.50 20.42
C ASP A 128 -6.10 -4.88 18.95
N TYR A 129 -6.39 -3.91 18.09
CA TYR A 129 -6.66 -4.13 16.67
C TYR A 129 -6.42 -2.89 15.80
N ILE A 130 -6.30 -3.14 14.48
CA ILE A 130 -6.42 -2.13 13.43
C ILE A 130 -7.53 -2.54 12.47
N GLU A 131 -8.48 -1.66 12.23
CA GLU A 131 -9.48 -1.80 11.16
C GLU A 131 -9.09 -0.89 9.98
N VAL A 132 -9.05 -1.49 8.80
CA VAL A 132 -8.77 -0.81 7.53
C VAL A 132 -10.04 -0.78 6.72
N ILE A 133 -10.43 0.41 6.28
CA ILE A 133 -11.62 0.64 5.48
C ILE A 133 -11.19 1.31 4.18
N GLU A 134 -11.32 0.60 3.06
CA GLU A 134 -11.08 1.12 1.71
C GLU A 134 -12.39 1.60 1.08
N LEU A 135 -12.41 2.83 0.59
CA LEU A 135 -13.51 3.46 -0.12
C LEU A 135 -13.22 3.42 -1.63
N LYS A 136 -13.73 2.40 -2.33
CA LYS A 136 -13.43 2.17 -3.76
C LYS A 136 -14.22 3.08 -4.69
N THR A 137 -15.47 3.34 -4.35
CA THR A 137 -16.37 4.26 -5.06
C THR A 137 -17.26 4.94 -4.03
N SER A 138 -18.07 5.92 -4.45
CA SER A 138 -18.97 6.65 -3.56
C SER A 138 -19.96 5.78 -2.76
N SER A 139 -20.14 4.50 -3.13
CA SER A 139 -21.05 3.57 -2.46
C SER A 139 -20.42 2.25 -2.02
N THR A 140 -19.19 1.95 -2.43
CA THR A 140 -18.55 0.66 -2.13
C THR A 140 -17.45 0.86 -1.08
N ARG A 141 -17.68 0.27 0.08
CA ARG A 141 -16.74 0.21 1.19
C ARG A 141 -16.34 -1.24 1.42
N VAL A 142 -15.04 -1.50 1.56
CA VAL A 142 -14.55 -2.81 1.96
C VAL A 142 -13.71 -2.66 3.21
N SER A 143 -14.00 -3.46 4.24
CA SER A 143 -13.25 -3.42 5.50
C SER A 143 -12.57 -4.75 5.82
N HIS A 144 -11.44 -4.64 6.52
CA HIS A 144 -10.71 -5.74 7.11
C HIS A 144 -10.15 -5.33 8.47
N MET A 145 -10.30 -6.20 9.46
CA MET A 145 -9.82 -5.96 10.82
C MET A 145 -8.69 -6.93 11.14
N PHE A 146 -7.51 -6.40 11.41
CA PHE A 146 -6.37 -7.14 11.90
C PHE A 146 -6.37 -7.13 13.43
N THR A 147 -6.59 -8.29 14.04
CA THR A 147 -6.42 -8.44 15.49
C THR A 147 -4.93 -8.42 15.83
N VAL A 148 -4.50 -7.54 16.73
CA VAL A 148 -3.10 -7.43 17.16
C VAL A 148 -2.90 -8.08 18.52
N ASN A 149 -3.55 -7.59 19.57
CA ASN A 149 -3.44 -8.06 20.96
C ASN A 149 -1.99 -8.33 21.40
N GLN A 150 -1.10 -7.38 21.14
CA GLN A 150 0.34 -7.55 21.33
C GLN A 150 0.98 -6.23 21.76
N TRP A 151 2.00 -6.33 22.62
CA TRP A 151 2.96 -5.24 22.80
C TRP A 151 3.86 -5.10 21.57
N LEU A 152 3.98 -3.87 21.08
CA LEU A 152 5.00 -3.42 20.15
C LEU A 152 6.06 -2.72 21.00
N ALA A 153 6.99 -3.50 21.53
CA ALA A 153 7.98 -3.06 22.50
C ALA A 153 9.24 -3.91 22.42
N ILE A 154 10.38 -3.35 22.81
CA ILE A 154 11.65 -4.09 22.94
C ILE A 154 11.85 -4.71 24.32
N ASP A 155 11.18 -4.18 25.34
CA ASP A 155 11.32 -4.51 26.75
C ASP A 155 10.14 -5.29 27.32
N GLU A 156 9.08 -5.50 26.54
CA GLU A 156 7.95 -6.34 26.90
C GLU A 156 7.67 -7.42 25.84
N SER A 157 7.36 -8.64 26.31
CA SER A 157 7.03 -9.78 25.45
C SER A 157 5.94 -9.42 24.43
N PRO A 158 6.13 -9.70 23.12
CA PRO A 158 7.11 -10.64 22.56
C PRO A 158 8.49 -10.05 22.22
N TYR A 159 8.84 -8.87 22.73
CA TYR A 159 10.11 -8.17 22.49
C TYR A 159 10.31 -7.82 21.00
N GLN A 160 9.19 -7.48 20.35
CA GLN A 160 9.14 -7.09 18.95
C GLN A 160 8.46 -5.73 18.89
N PRO A 161 9.13 -4.67 18.39
CA PRO A 161 8.50 -3.36 18.17
C PRO A 161 7.62 -3.35 16.91
N TYR A 162 7.06 -4.49 16.52
CA TYR A 162 6.21 -4.64 15.36
C TYR A 162 5.22 -5.80 15.51
N ALA A 163 4.18 -5.79 14.70
CA ALA A 163 3.23 -6.89 14.53
C ALA A 163 2.98 -7.15 13.04
N TYR A 164 3.19 -8.39 12.61
CA TYR A 164 2.85 -8.87 11.27
C TYR A 164 1.59 -9.73 11.30
N ARG A 165 0.65 -9.52 10.37
CA ARG A 165 -0.55 -10.34 10.18
C ARG A 165 -0.70 -10.76 8.73
N ASP A 166 -1.13 -12.00 8.52
CA ASP A 166 -1.36 -12.65 7.23
C ASP A 166 -2.71 -13.36 7.28
N ASP A 167 -3.74 -12.70 6.77
CA ASP A 167 -5.13 -13.16 6.79
C ASP A 167 -5.62 -13.50 5.36
N CYS A 168 -4.72 -13.74 4.41
CA CYS A 168 -5.05 -13.86 2.98
C CYS A 168 -5.61 -15.24 2.54
N SER A 169 -6.08 -16.07 3.48
CA SER A 169 -6.56 -17.44 3.24
C SER A 169 -7.83 -17.55 2.41
#